data_AF-A0A2T3LEJ8-F1
#
_entry.id   AF-A0A2T3LEJ8-F1
#
_cell.length_a   1.000
_cell.length_b   1.000
_cell.length_c   1.000
_cell.angle_alpha   90.00
_cell.angle_beta   90.00
_cell.angle_gamma   90.00
#
_symmetry.space_group_name_H-M   'P 1'
#
loop_
_entity.id
_entity.type
_entity.pdbx_description
1 polymer ?
#
loop_
_entity_poly.entity_id
_entity_poly.type
_entity_poly.pdbx_seq_one_letter_code
_entity_poly.pdbx_strand_id
1 'polypeptide(L)' 'MMFNRFCPSCKTNVNLKQVHRTFVERYMTRKLWVKYECCNCGAEVFAHCTKAQDLELITKSKQVPTE' A
#
# COMPACT_ATOMS: atom_id res chain seq x y z
N MET A 1 0.17 12.57 -6.17
CA MET A 1 1.30 12.28 -7.06
C MET A 1 1.12 10.89 -7.64
N MET A 2 1.25 10.71 -8.96
CA MET A 2 1.25 9.39 -9.60
C MET A 2 2.70 8.97 -9.83
N PHE A 3 3.03 7.71 -9.53
CA PHE A 3 4.35 7.19 -9.84
C PHE A 3 4.24 5.80 -10.47
N ASN A 4 5.00 5.60 -11.54
CA ASN A 4 5.03 4.33 -12.26
C ASN A 4 5.87 3.32 -11.49
N ARG A 5 5.27 2.19 -11.14
CA ARG A 5 6.00 1.14 -10.44
C ARG A 5 5.37 -0.23 -10.59
N PHE A 6 6.18 -1.24 -10.28
CA PHE A 6 5.72 -2.60 -10.22
C PHE A 6 4.73 -2.77 -9.07
N CYS A 7 3.49 -3.15 -9.40
CA CYS A 7 2.52 -3.52 -8.40
C CYS A 7 2.72 -4.98 -8.00
N PRO A 8 3.03 -5.28 -6.73
CA PRO A 8 3.23 -6.65 -6.26
C PRO A 8 1.96 -7.52 -6.32
N SER A 9 0.76 -6.91 -6.38
CA SER A 9 -0.50 -7.66 -6.48
C SER A 9 -0.77 -8.21 -7.88
N CYS A 10 -0.68 -7.37 -8.92
CA CYS A 10 -0.95 -7.78 -10.30
C CYS A 10 0.33 -8.13 -11.09
N LYS A 11 1.49 -7.98 -10.46
CA LYS A 11 2.82 -8.28 -11.03
C LYS A 11 3.07 -7.55 -12.36
N THR A 12 2.60 -6.30 -12.46
CA THR A 12 2.74 -5.46 -13.65
C THR A 12 3.20 -4.07 -13.27
N ASN A 13 3.94 -3.41 -14.17
CA ASN A 13 4.24 -1.98 -14.03
C ASN A 13 2.97 -1.17 -14.31
N VAL A 14 2.57 -0.38 -13.33
CA VAL A 14 1.32 0.38 -13.35
C VAL A 14 1.53 1.73 -12.69
N ASN A 15 0.61 2.65 -12.99
CA ASN A 15 0.52 3.88 -12.22
C ASN A 15 -0.08 3.58 -10.85
N LEU A 16 0.63 3.98 -9.80
CA LEU A 16 0.15 3.96 -8.43
C LEU A 16 -0.37 5.35 -8.06
N LYS A 17 -1.66 5.44 -7.72
CA LYS A 17 -2.30 6.67 -7.28
C LYS A 17 -2.17 6.79 -5.77
N GLN A 18 -1.57 7.88 -5.30
CA GLN A 18 -1.51 8.14 -3.86
C GLN A 18 -2.92 8.34 -3.29
N VAL A 19 -3.23 7.63 -2.21
CA VAL A 19 -4.52 7.70 -1.53
C VAL A 19 -4.37 8.15 -0.08
N HIS A 20 -5.48 8.57 0.52
CA HIS A 20 -5.48 9.04 1.89
C HIS A 20 -5.22 7.90 2.88
N ARG A 21 -4.48 8.20 3.95
CA ARG A 21 -4.25 7.27 5.06
C ARG A 21 -5.31 7.48 6.11
N THR A 22 -5.88 6.40 6.62
CA THR A 22 -6.72 6.44 7.82
C THR A 22 -5.94 6.95 9.02
N PHE A 23 -6.64 7.36 10.07
CA PHE A 23 -6.03 7.85 11.30
C PHE A 23 -5.07 6.81 11.92
N VAL A 24 -5.50 5.55 11.98
CA VAL A 24 -4.69 4.45 12.52
C VAL A 24 -3.42 4.24 11.70
N GLU A 25 -3.52 4.23 10.37
CA GLU A 25 -2.37 4.10 9.48
C GLU A 25 -1.40 5.28 9.66
N ARG A 26 -1.92 6.50 9.81
CA ARG A 26 -1.10 7.71 9.92
C ARG A 26 -0.39 7.86 11.26
N TYR A 27 -1.02 7.46 12.36
CA TYR A 27 -0.52 7.77 13.69
C TYR A 27 -0.07 6.56 14.52
N MET A 28 -0.61 5.36 14.24
CA MET A 28 -0.37 4.18 15.07
C MET A 28 0.51 3.13 14.40
N THR A 29 0.28 2.81 13.12
CA THR A 29 0.92 1.63 12.50
C THR A 29 1.92 1.96 11.40
N ARG A 30 1.75 3.05 10.65
CA ARG A 30 2.49 3.31 9.40
C ARG A 30 2.84 4.80 9.20
N LYS A 31 3.30 5.46 10.27
CA LYS A 31 3.63 6.90 10.30
C LYS A 31 4.54 7.37 9.16
N LEU A 32 5.58 6.58 8.84
CA LEU A 32 6.58 6.86 7.79
C LEU A 32 6.27 6.20 6.43
N TRP A 33 5.04 5.74 6.20
CA TRP A 33 4.66 5.12 4.94
C TRP A 33 3.62 5.96 4.20
N VAL A 34 3.67 5.92 2.88
CA VAL A 34 2.65 6.50 2.00
C VAL A 34 1.80 5.38 1.42
N LYS A 35 0.48 5.59 1.38
CA LYS A 35 -0.48 4.63 0.83
C LYS A 35 -0.76 4.96 -0.64
N TYR A 36 -0.80 3.94 -1.47
CA TYR A 36 -1.13 4.02 -2.87
C TYR A 36 -2.14 2.95 -3.27
N GLU A 37 -2.88 3.23 -4.32
CA GLU A 37 -3.80 2.32 -4.97
C GLU A 37 -3.32 2.04 -6.39
N CYS A 38 -3.31 0.76 -6.77
CA CYS A 38 -3.00 0.34 -8.11
C CYS A 38 -4.14 0.68 -9.07
N CYS A 39 -3.89 1.49 -10.10
CA CYS A 39 -4.91 1.84 -11.09
C CYS A 39 -5.39 0.66 -11.95
N ASN A 40 -4.67 -0.46 -11.97
CA ASN A 40 -5.02 -1.63 -12.77
C ASN A 40 -5.88 -2.64 -11.99
N CYS A 41 -5.47 -3.01 -10.77
CA CYS A 41 -6.15 -4.04 -9.98
C CYS A 41 -6.84 -3.52 -8.72
N GLY A 42 -6.75 -2.22 -8.42
CA GLY A 42 -7.34 -1.61 -7.23
C GLY A 42 -6.65 -2.01 -5.91
N ALA A 43 -5.51 -2.70 -5.97
CA ALA A 43 -4.82 -3.14 -4.76
C ALA A 43 -4.20 -1.95 -4.01
N GLU A 44 -4.40 -1.91 -2.70
CA GLU A 44 -3.77 -0.97 -1.80
C GLU A 44 -2.37 -1.45 -1.41
N VAL A 45 -1.37 -0.59 -1.61
CA VAL A 45 0.04 -0.85 -1.32
C VAL A 45 0.64 0.31 -0.52
N PHE A 46 1.61 0.03 0.32
CA PHE A 46 2.34 1.05 1.07
C PHE A 46 3.79 1.14 0.60
N ALA A 47 4.31 2.36 0.48
CA ALA A 47 5.72 2.61 0.21
C ALA A 47 6.34 3.40 1.36
N HIS A 48 7.51 2.99 1.85
CA HIS A 48 8.20 3.69 2.92
C HIS A 48 8.82 5.01 2.41
N CYS A 49 8.76 6.08 3.21
CA CYS A 49 9.27 7.40 2.80
C CYS A 49 10.80 7.48 2.69
N THR A 50 11.54 6.66 3.46
CA THR A 50 13.01 6.79 3.58
C THR A 50 13.79 5.59 3.08
N LYS A 51 13.15 4.42 3.01
CA LYS A 51 13.76 3.28 2.35
C LYS A 51 13.41 3.47 0.90
N ALA A 52 14.43 3.56 0.05
CA ALA A 52 14.22 3.49 -1.37
C ALA A 52 13.40 2.24 -1.64
N GLN A 53 12.11 2.45 -1.91
CA GLN A 53 11.38 1.66 -2.86
C GLN A 53 10.82 0.28 -2.42
N ASP A 54 10.79 -0.11 -1.15
CA ASP A 54 10.03 -1.32 -0.77
C ASP A 54 8.51 -1.05 -0.71
N LEU A 55 7.76 -1.71 -1.60
CA LEU A 55 6.30 -1.70 -1.64
C LEU A 55 5.77 -2.91 -0.87
N GLU A 56 5.03 -2.66 0.21
CA GLU A 56 4.37 -3.71 0.99
C GLU A 56 2.89 -3.81 0.62
N LEU A 57 2.45 -5.03 0.29
CA LEU A 57 1.04 -5.37 0.11
C LEU A 57 0.33 -5.39 1.45
N ILE A 58 -0.89 -4.85 1.46
CA ILE A 58 -1.84 -5.19 2.51
C ILE A 58 -2.48 -6.52 2.11
N THR A 59 -1.85 -7.63 2.49
CA THR A 59 -2.65 -8.85 2.67
C THR A 59 -3.53 -8.59 3.88
N LYS A 60 -4.85 -8.55 3.68
CA LYS A 60 -5.81 -8.55 4.78
C LYS A 60 -5.39 -9.67 5.73
N SER A 61 -4.90 -9.30 6.92
CA SER A 61 -4.64 -10.26 7.98
C SER A 61 -5.88 -11.13 8.13
N LYS A 62 -5.63 -12.44 8.13
CA LYS A 62 -6.59 -13.50 8.46
C LYS A 62 -7.63 -12.99 9.45
N GLN A 63 -8.90 -13.09 9.07
CA GLN A 63 -9.98 -13.12 10.04
C GLN A 63 -9.59 -14.15 11.12
N VAL A 64 -9.51 -13.67 12.35
CA VAL A 64 -9.32 -14.51 13.53
C VAL A 64 -10.51 -15.47 13.58
N PRO A 65 -10.33 -16.80 13.56
CA PRO A 65 -11.43 -17.70 13.83
C PRO A 65 -11.82 -17.47 15.29
N THR A 66 -13.06 -17.04 15.50
CA THR A 66 -13.68 -17.01 16.82
C THR A 66 -14.21 -18.41 17.06
N GLU A 67 -13.55 -19.15 17.95
CA GLU A 67 -14.09 -20.35 18.60
C GLU A 67 -14.39 -20.01 20.07
#